data_AF-A0A1F4PK72-F1
#
_entry.id   AF-A0A1F4PK72-F1
#
_cell.length_a   1.000
_cell.length_b   1.000
_cell.length_c   1.000
_cell.angle_alpha   90.00
_cell.angle_beta   90.00
_cell.angle_gamma   90.00
#
_symmetry.space_group_name_H-M   'P 1'
#
loop_
_entity.id
_entity.type
_entity.pdbx_description
1 polymer ?
#
loop_
_entity_poly.entity_id
_entity_poly.type
_entity_poly.pdbx_seq_one_letter_code
_entity_poly.pdbx_strand_id
1 'polypeptide(L)'
;MKKYIFLSLSINLIHCEQPINIYNTNNNSVVVDLQNEVKQLQKAHQETVTDFNLAKKKFADHLRNIGRSSINLADDIGGNNSTNQSFFTKKNILYIGAGILGIGYIYTYIKVRNAIKKLEANNTWSNWKNNLTLEQLQESSKEELLEELENDIKRFYKNNLEIISTPKAQFEKDLEEEKNILKSFINLHNNLKKYRVAFLFPIKDEQIKSAQEKLYKLFFISGLYKEHAPKYTLKRSVSIKSPTISLHLR
;
A
#
# COMPACT_ATOMS: atom_id res chain seq x y z
N MET A 1 -23.78 -30.14 6.50
CA MET A 1 -22.35 -29.77 6.70
C MET A 1 -21.90 -28.77 5.62
N LYS A 2 -22.48 -27.56 5.60
CA LYS A 2 -22.16 -26.47 4.64
C LYS A 2 -22.43 -25.12 5.31
N LYS A 3 -21.46 -24.53 6.04
CA LYS A 3 -21.60 -23.16 6.61
C LYS A 3 -20.27 -22.43 6.89
N TYR A 4 -19.17 -22.77 6.22
CA TYR A 4 -17.87 -22.08 6.41
C TYR A 4 -17.20 -21.73 5.08
N ILE A 5 -17.82 -20.87 4.27
CA ILE A 5 -17.17 -20.20 3.14
C ILE A 5 -17.75 -18.78 3.04
N PHE A 6 -17.37 -17.84 3.92
CA PHE A 6 -17.71 -16.42 3.70
C PHE A 6 -16.81 -15.38 4.40
N LEU A 7 -15.64 -15.77 4.94
CA LEU A 7 -14.81 -14.85 5.75
C LEU A 7 -13.57 -14.23 5.05
N SER A 8 -13.37 -14.41 3.73
CA SER A 8 -12.15 -13.92 3.06
C SER A 8 -12.32 -12.78 2.06
N LEU A 9 -13.48 -12.12 1.96
CA LEU A 9 -13.71 -11.10 0.90
C LEU A 9 -13.70 -9.62 1.34
N SER A 10 -13.67 -9.29 2.63
CA SER A 10 -13.99 -7.92 3.08
C SER A 10 -12.80 -6.94 3.22
N ILE A 11 -11.56 -7.32 2.92
CA ILE A 11 -10.38 -6.48 3.25
C ILE A 11 -10.04 -5.42 2.17
N ASN A 12 -10.64 -5.45 0.98
CA ASN A 12 -10.22 -4.56 -0.13
C ASN A 12 -11.17 -3.41 -0.50
N LEU A 13 -12.06 -3.00 0.40
CA LEU A 13 -13.01 -1.89 0.18
C LEU A 13 -12.70 -0.61 0.99
N ILE A 14 -11.46 -0.46 1.43
CA ILE A 14 -10.98 0.75 2.10
C ILE A 14 -9.92 1.38 1.19
N HIS A 15 -10.16 2.61 0.75
CA HIS A 15 -9.33 3.45 -0.14
C HIS A 15 -9.51 3.26 -1.66
N CYS A 16 -10.68 3.64 -2.16
CA CYS A 16 -10.79 4.20 -3.50
C CYS A 16 -11.80 5.36 -3.47
N GLU A 17 -11.54 6.39 -2.66
CA GLU A 17 -12.21 7.67 -2.78
C GLU A 17 -11.48 8.46 -3.87
N GLN A 18 -12.03 8.43 -5.09
CA GLN A 18 -11.76 9.51 -6.04
C GLN A 18 -12.89 10.52 -5.86
N PRO A 19 -12.61 11.79 -5.57
CA PRO A 19 -13.64 12.81 -5.52
C PRO A 19 -14.28 12.94 -6.90
N ILE A 20 -15.56 12.58 -7.02
CA ILE A 20 -16.35 12.78 -8.22
C ILE A 20 -16.55 14.30 -8.36
N ASN A 21 -15.92 14.89 -9.37
CA ASN A 21 -16.05 16.31 -9.68
C ASN A 21 -17.39 16.50 -10.41
N ILE A 22 -18.43 16.89 -9.67
CA ILE A 22 -19.75 17.18 -10.24
C ILE A 22 -19.67 18.55 -10.90
N TYR A 23 -19.54 18.56 -12.23
CA TYR A 23 -19.69 19.78 -13.01
C TYR A 23 -21.13 20.31 -12.91
N ASN A 24 -21.20 21.64 -12.81
CA ASN A 24 -22.38 22.42 -12.48
C ASN A 24 -23.46 22.36 -13.59
N THR A 25 -24.33 21.35 -13.56
CA THR A 25 -25.59 21.34 -14.33
C THR A 25 -26.73 21.86 -13.47
N ASN A 26 -27.37 22.92 -13.96
CA ASN A 26 -28.38 23.74 -13.29
C ASN A 26 -29.77 23.04 -13.18
N ASN A 27 -29.79 21.77 -12.74
CA ASN A 27 -30.99 20.97 -12.57
C ASN A 27 -31.18 20.61 -11.08
N ASN A 28 -31.89 21.48 -10.36
CA ASN A 28 -32.15 21.33 -8.92
C ASN A 28 -32.87 20.01 -8.54
N SER A 29 -33.58 19.35 -9.45
CA SER A 29 -34.23 18.06 -9.16
C SER A 29 -33.24 16.89 -9.09
N VAL A 30 -32.20 16.88 -9.93
CA VAL A 30 -31.20 15.79 -9.98
C VAL A 30 -30.27 15.82 -8.76
N VAL A 31 -30.03 17.00 -8.20
CA VAL A 31 -29.19 17.18 -7.00
C VAL A 31 -29.83 16.55 -5.76
N VAL A 32 -31.15 16.59 -5.64
CA VAL A 32 -31.87 16.01 -4.48
C VAL A 32 -31.82 14.49 -4.50
N ASP A 33 -31.97 13.87 -5.67
CA ASP A 33 -31.90 12.40 -5.82
C ASP A 33 -30.49 11.87 -5.53
N LEU A 34 -29.45 12.54 -6.03
CA LEU A 34 -28.05 12.18 -5.75
C LEU A 34 -27.70 12.31 -4.26
N GLN A 35 -28.19 13.35 -3.58
CA GLN A 35 -27.95 13.50 -2.14
C GLN A 35 -28.59 12.38 -1.32
N ASN A 36 -29.77 11.89 -1.73
CA ASN A 36 -30.43 10.77 -1.07
C ASN A 36 -29.67 9.45 -1.30
N GLU A 37 -29.17 9.23 -2.51
CA GLU A 37 -28.37 8.04 -2.85
C GLU A 37 -27.04 8.01 -2.08
N VAL A 38 -26.34 9.14 -1.99
CA VAL A 38 -25.11 9.27 -1.20
C VAL A 38 -25.36 8.99 0.29
N LYS A 39 -26.46 9.50 0.87
CA LYS A 39 -26.83 9.20 2.26
C LYS A 39 -27.13 7.72 2.47
N GLN A 40 -27.79 7.06 1.53
CA GLN A 40 -28.04 5.62 1.61
C GLN A 40 -26.74 4.81 1.54
N LEU A 41 -25.82 5.17 0.64
CA LEU A 41 -24.50 4.53 0.54
C LEU A 41 -23.66 4.73 1.80
N GLN A 42 -23.67 5.94 2.38
CA GLN A 42 -22.98 6.22 3.64
C GLN A 42 -23.55 5.40 4.81
N LYS A 43 -24.88 5.27 4.89
CA LYS A 43 -25.54 4.45 5.91
C LYS A 43 -25.18 2.97 5.74
N ALA A 44 -25.26 2.44 4.53
CA ALA A 44 -24.86 1.05 4.24
C ALA A 44 -23.40 0.80 4.58
N HIS A 45 -22.50 1.76 4.26
CA HIS A 45 -21.09 1.67 4.61
C HIS A 45 -20.88 1.62 6.14
N GLN A 46 -21.54 2.50 6.89
CA GLN A 46 -21.48 2.50 8.35
C GLN A 46 -21.96 1.17 8.96
N GLU A 47 -23.06 0.62 8.46
CA GLU A 47 -23.59 -0.69 8.89
C GLU A 47 -22.55 -1.81 8.64
N THR A 48 -21.94 -1.88 7.45
CA THR A 48 -20.87 -2.85 7.18
C THR A 48 -19.64 -2.69 8.08
N VAL A 49 -19.25 -1.44 8.40
CA VAL A 49 -18.11 -1.17 9.29
C VAL A 49 -18.44 -1.62 10.72
N THR A 50 -19.66 -1.39 11.19
CA THR A 50 -20.09 -1.86 12.52
C THR A 50 -20.12 -3.38 12.62
N ASP A 51 -20.65 -4.07 11.61
CA ASP A 51 -20.67 -5.54 11.57
C ASP A 51 -19.26 -6.14 11.51
N PHE A 52 -18.35 -5.52 10.77
CA PHE A 52 -16.96 -5.94 10.71
C PHE A 52 -16.25 -5.78 12.06
N ASN A 53 -16.44 -4.65 12.73
CA ASN A 53 -15.87 -4.42 14.06
C ASN A 53 -16.44 -5.40 15.10
N LEU A 54 -17.74 -5.72 15.02
CA LEU A 54 -18.37 -6.73 15.86
C LEU A 54 -17.79 -8.13 15.60
N ALA A 55 -17.60 -8.50 14.33
CA ALA A 55 -16.98 -9.78 13.96
C ALA A 55 -15.52 -9.87 14.45
N LYS A 56 -14.75 -8.79 14.31
CA LYS A 56 -13.37 -8.70 14.82
C LYS A 56 -13.32 -8.86 16.34
N LYS A 57 -14.24 -8.22 17.07
CA LYS A 57 -14.36 -8.36 18.53
C LYS A 57 -14.71 -9.80 18.92
N LYS A 58 -15.72 -10.40 18.29
CA LYS A 58 -16.12 -11.80 18.53
C LYS A 58 -14.97 -12.78 18.26
N PHE A 59 -14.20 -12.54 17.20
CA PHE A 59 -13.02 -13.37 16.89
C PHE A 59 -11.92 -13.21 17.93
N ALA A 60 -11.62 -11.97 18.37
CA ALA A 60 -10.66 -11.73 19.44
C ALA A 60 -11.09 -12.38 20.77
N ASP A 61 -12.37 -12.26 21.13
CA ASP A 61 -12.94 -12.91 22.32
C ASP A 61 -12.87 -14.44 22.20
N HIS A 62 -13.12 -15.00 21.02
CA HIS A 62 -12.97 -16.43 20.75
C HIS A 62 -11.52 -16.89 20.93
N LEU A 63 -10.54 -16.18 20.37
CA LEU A 63 -9.12 -16.48 20.57
C LEU A 63 -8.71 -16.36 22.05
N ARG A 64 -9.24 -15.36 22.77
CA ARG A 64 -9.00 -15.20 24.21
C ARG A 64 -9.61 -16.32 25.04
N ASN A 65 -10.78 -16.80 24.66
CA ASN A 65 -11.44 -17.94 25.30
C ASN A 65 -10.72 -19.26 25.01
N ILE A 66 -10.20 -19.45 23.79
CA ILE A 66 -9.30 -20.57 23.48
C ILE A 66 -8.06 -20.49 24.37
N GLY A 67 -7.42 -19.32 24.49
CA GLY A 67 -6.27 -19.12 25.37
C GLY A 67 -6.57 -19.39 26.86
N ARG A 68 -7.73 -18.93 27.37
CA ARG A 68 -8.14 -19.16 28.77
C ARG A 68 -8.53 -20.60 29.05
N SER A 69 -9.23 -21.27 28.14
CA SER A 69 -9.56 -22.69 28.28
C SER A 69 -8.31 -23.56 28.29
N SER A 70 -7.24 -23.18 27.58
CA SER A 70 -5.95 -23.86 27.69
C SER A 70 -5.20 -23.59 29.00
N ILE A 71 -5.49 -22.50 29.73
CA ILE A 71 -4.89 -22.17 31.03
C ILE A 71 -5.61 -22.90 32.16
N ASN A 72 -6.95 -22.90 32.18
CA ASN A 72 -7.71 -23.57 33.25
C ASN A 72 -7.59 -25.11 33.19
N LEU A 73 -7.31 -25.68 32.02
CA LEU A 73 -6.97 -27.11 31.89
C LEU A 73 -5.60 -27.45 32.51
N ALA A 74 -4.74 -26.45 32.76
CA ALA A 74 -3.44 -26.64 33.38
C ALA A 74 -3.52 -26.66 34.91
N ASP A 75 -4.47 -25.91 35.50
CA ASP A 75 -4.60 -25.78 36.95
C ASP A 75 -5.32 -26.97 37.60
N ASP A 76 -6.21 -27.67 36.88
CA ASP A 76 -6.93 -28.85 37.38
C ASP A 76 -6.08 -30.15 37.35
N ILE A 77 -4.82 -30.05 36.90
CA ILE A 77 -3.81 -31.13 36.95
C ILE A 77 -2.79 -30.88 38.08
N GLY A 78 -2.95 -29.79 38.85
CA GLY A 78 -2.09 -29.40 39.98
C GLY A 78 -2.32 -30.18 41.29
N GLY A 79 -2.87 -31.40 41.21
CA GLY A 79 -3.24 -32.23 42.36
C GLY A 79 -2.55 -33.59 42.40
N ASN A 80 -1.34 -33.74 41.86
CA ASN A 80 -0.33 -34.70 42.35
C ASN A 80 0.97 -34.59 41.55
N ASN A 81 2.08 -34.51 42.27
CA ASN A 81 3.45 -34.44 41.76
C ASN A 81 3.81 -35.67 40.91
N SER A 82 3.54 -35.66 39.60
CA SER A 82 4.38 -36.36 38.61
C SER A 82 3.97 -36.02 37.18
N THR A 83 5.00 -35.80 36.36
CA THR A 83 4.98 -35.56 34.91
C THR A 83 4.71 -34.11 34.48
N ASN A 84 5.80 -33.42 34.16
CA ASN A 84 5.87 -32.33 33.18
C ASN A 84 5.21 -32.80 31.87
N GLN A 85 3.88 -32.84 31.79
CA GLN A 85 3.16 -33.14 30.56
C GLN A 85 3.33 -31.95 29.64
N SER A 86 4.33 -32.07 28.77
CA SER A 86 4.76 -31.07 27.82
C SER A 86 3.57 -30.53 27.02
N PHE A 87 3.26 -29.24 27.17
CA PHE A 87 2.37 -28.51 26.25
C PHE A 87 2.76 -28.72 24.77
N PHE A 88 4.01 -29.09 24.53
CA PHE A 88 4.60 -29.58 23.29
C PHE A 88 4.29 -31.05 22.99
N THR A 89 3.06 -31.51 23.19
CA THR A 89 2.67 -32.80 22.57
C THR A 89 2.78 -32.63 21.05
N LYS A 90 3.31 -33.65 20.35
CA LYS A 90 3.53 -33.61 18.89
C LYS A 90 2.29 -33.15 18.10
N LYS A 91 1.08 -33.42 18.63
CA LYS A 91 -0.19 -33.00 18.04
C LYS A 91 -0.42 -31.48 18.12
N ASN A 92 -0.13 -30.84 19.26
CA ASN A 92 -0.30 -29.40 19.43
C ASN A 92 0.65 -28.59 18.54
N ILE A 93 1.89 -29.07 18.36
CA ILE A 93 2.89 -28.43 17.48
C ILE A 93 2.39 -28.41 16.02
N LEU A 94 1.74 -29.49 15.57
CA LEU A 94 1.22 -29.59 14.22
C LEU A 94 0.11 -28.56 13.96
N TYR A 95 -0.82 -28.38 14.91
CA TYR A 95 -1.88 -27.37 14.79
C TYR A 95 -1.33 -25.94 14.77
N ILE A 96 -0.35 -25.64 15.63
CA ILE A 96 0.30 -24.32 15.65
C ILE A 96 1.02 -24.07 14.33
N GLY A 97 1.76 -25.05 13.81
CA GLY A 97 2.44 -24.97 12.51
C GLY A 97 1.46 -24.74 11.35
N ALA A 98 0.35 -25.48 11.32
CA ALA A 98 -0.70 -25.30 10.32
C ALA A 98 -1.33 -23.90 10.40
N GLY A 99 -1.55 -23.38 11.61
CA GLY A 99 -2.06 -22.02 11.83
C GLY A 99 -1.12 -20.94 11.29
N ILE A 100 0.17 -21.03 11.59
CA ILE A 100 1.19 -20.07 11.10
C ILE A 100 1.26 -20.09 9.58
N LEU A 101 1.28 -21.28 8.95
CA LEU A 101 1.29 -21.42 7.50
C LEU A 101 0.02 -20.85 6.85
N GLY A 102 -1.15 -21.09 7.45
CA GLY A 102 -2.42 -20.57 6.97
C GLY A 102 -2.46 -19.04 6.97
N ILE A 103 -2.04 -18.40 8.07
CA ILE A 103 -1.96 -16.93 8.17
C ILE A 103 -0.94 -16.38 7.16
N GLY A 104 0.23 -17.02 7.04
CA GLY A 104 1.26 -16.62 6.09
C GLY A 104 0.79 -16.69 4.63
N TYR A 105 0.02 -17.73 4.28
CA TYR A 105 -0.60 -17.87 2.96
C TYR A 105 -1.58 -16.73 2.67
N ILE A 106 -2.52 -16.47 3.59
CA ILE A 106 -3.52 -15.40 3.43
C ILE A 106 -2.84 -14.03 3.27
N TYR A 107 -1.87 -13.72 4.14
CA TYR A 107 -1.12 -12.47 4.06
C TYR A 107 -0.41 -12.31 2.71
N THR A 108 0.28 -13.37 2.26
CA THR A 108 1.00 -13.36 0.98
C THR A 108 0.03 -13.21 -0.20
N TYR A 109 -1.11 -13.89 -0.16
CA TYR A 109 -2.14 -13.81 -1.19
C TYR A 109 -2.72 -12.39 -1.31
N ILE A 110 -3.05 -11.75 -0.19
CA ILE A 110 -3.52 -10.35 -0.17
C ILE A 110 -2.44 -9.42 -0.73
N LYS A 111 -1.19 -9.61 -0.33
CA LYS A 111 -0.06 -8.81 -0.81
C LYS A 111 0.13 -8.94 -2.33
N VAL A 112 0.06 -10.15 -2.87
CA VAL A 112 0.12 -10.42 -4.32
C VAL A 112 -1.02 -9.72 -5.05
N ARG A 113 -2.26 -9.89 -4.56
CA ARG A 113 -3.44 -9.29 -5.19
C ARG A 113 -3.36 -7.76 -5.22
N ASN A 114 -2.92 -7.15 -4.12
CA ASN A 114 -2.76 -5.70 -4.04
C ASN A 114 -1.64 -5.19 -4.95
N ALA A 115 -0.54 -5.93 -5.07
CA ALA A 115 0.53 -5.60 -6.00
C ALA A 115 0.05 -5.68 -7.47
N ILE A 116 -0.68 -6.74 -7.85
CA ILE A 116 -1.27 -6.87 -9.19
C ILE A 116 -2.23 -5.72 -9.49
N LYS A 117 -3.14 -5.40 -8.56
CA LYS A 117 -4.06 -4.26 -8.71
C LYS A 117 -3.31 -2.94 -8.94
N LYS A 118 -2.21 -2.70 -8.22
CA LYS A 118 -1.36 -1.51 -8.43
C LYS A 118 -0.63 -1.57 -9.77
N LEU A 119 -0.21 -2.76 -10.22
CA LEU A 119 0.44 -2.94 -11.52
C LEU A 119 -0.51 -2.59 -12.69
N GLU A 120 -1.78 -2.93 -12.55
CA GLU A 120 -2.83 -2.70 -13.55
C GLU A 120 -3.45 -1.30 -13.48
N ALA A 121 -3.13 -0.51 -12.44
CA ALA A 121 -3.67 0.83 -12.28
C ALA A 121 -3.07 1.77 -13.35
N ASN A 122 -3.92 2.38 -14.19
CA ASN A 122 -3.46 3.32 -15.23
C ASN A 122 -2.94 4.65 -14.67
N ASN A 123 -3.32 5.00 -13.44
CA ASN A 123 -2.97 6.26 -12.80
C ASN A 123 -1.69 6.16 -11.96
N THR A 124 -0.60 5.70 -12.56
CA THR A 124 0.70 5.52 -11.90
C THR A 124 1.82 6.12 -12.73
N TRP A 125 2.95 6.46 -12.09
CA TRP A 125 4.08 7.07 -12.79
C TRP A 125 4.80 6.07 -13.70
N SER A 126 4.74 4.76 -13.43
CA SER A 126 5.27 3.76 -14.38
C SER A 126 4.49 3.71 -15.69
N ASN A 127 3.23 4.15 -15.68
CA ASN A 127 2.37 4.25 -16.86
C ASN A 127 2.42 5.64 -17.53
N TRP A 128 3.27 6.56 -17.05
CA TRP A 128 3.51 7.82 -17.74
C TRP A 128 4.04 7.55 -19.16
N LYS A 129 3.38 8.13 -20.19
CA LYS A 129 3.62 7.80 -21.61
C LYS A 129 3.60 6.29 -21.88
N ASN A 130 2.55 5.59 -21.48
CA ASN A 130 2.42 4.12 -21.62
C ASN A 130 2.54 3.60 -23.07
N ASN A 131 2.28 4.46 -24.05
CA ASN A 131 2.43 4.20 -25.47
C ASN A 131 3.90 4.16 -25.94
N LEU A 132 4.84 4.61 -25.11
CA LEU A 132 6.27 4.59 -25.40
C LEU A 132 6.97 3.52 -24.56
N THR A 133 7.78 2.71 -25.26
CA THR A 133 8.73 1.76 -24.68
C THR A 133 9.87 2.50 -23.97
N LEU A 134 10.65 1.79 -23.16
CA LEU A 134 11.79 2.38 -22.45
C LEU A 134 12.85 2.90 -23.44
N GLU A 135 13.10 2.15 -24.50
CA GLU A 135 14.06 2.45 -25.55
C GLU A 135 13.65 3.75 -26.28
N GLN A 136 12.37 3.86 -26.65
CA GLN A 136 11.84 5.08 -27.27
C GLN A 136 11.95 6.30 -26.35
N LEU A 137 11.74 6.13 -25.04
CA LEU A 137 11.93 7.22 -24.08
C LEU A 137 13.40 7.65 -23.96
N GLN A 138 14.34 6.73 -24.15
CA GLN A 138 15.77 7.03 -24.13
C GLN A 138 16.25 7.74 -25.41
N GLU A 139 15.56 7.52 -26.54
CA GLU A 139 15.84 8.16 -27.83
C GLU A 139 15.22 9.57 -27.94
N SER A 140 14.15 9.85 -27.21
CA SER A 140 13.50 11.16 -27.17
C SER A 140 14.40 12.26 -26.57
N SER A 141 14.14 13.51 -26.98
CA SER A 141 14.78 14.70 -26.41
C SER A 141 14.54 14.78 -24.90
N LYS A 142 15.61 14.83 -24.11
CA LYS A 142 15.53 14.88 -22.65
C LYS A 142 14.85 16.16 -22.16
N GLU A 143 15.16 17.29 -22.81
CA GLU A 143 14.62 18.60 -22.48
C GLU A 143 13.09 18.63 -22.68
N GLU A 144 12.60 18.09 -23.80
CA GLU A 144 11.17 18.00 -24.10
C GLU A 144 10.45 17.07 -23.10
N LEU A 145 11.00 15.87 -22.87
CA LEU A 145 10.42 14.92 -21.93
C LEU A 145 10.31 15.47 -20.51
N LEU A 146 11.31 16.23 -20.11
CA LEU A 146 11.35 16.85 -18.80
C LEU A 146 10.30 17.97 -18.69
N GLU A 147 10.19 18.85 -19.69
CA GLU A 147 9.18 19.91 -19.68
C GLU A 147 7.78 19.31 -19.59
N GLU A 148 7.51 18.26 -20.37
CA GLU A 148 6.26 17.49 -20.29
C GLU A 148 6.06 16.89 -18.90
N LEU A 149 7.10 16.25 -18.34
CA LEU A 149 7.04 15.65 -17.00
C LEU A 149 6.72 16.71 -15.93
N GLU A 150 7.35 17.88 -15.97
CA GLU A 150 7.07 18.95 -15.02
C GLU A 150 5.62 19.45 -15.12
N ASN A 151 5.11 19.59 -16.34
CA ASN A 151 3.73 20.00 -16.58
C ASN A 151 2.74 18.94 -16.09
N ASP A 152 3.02 17.67 -16.32
CA ASP A 152 2.21 16.55 -15.84
C ASP A 152 2.24 16.44 -14.32
N ILE A 153 3.38 16.62 -13.66
CA ILE A 153 3.48 16.67 -12.19
C ILE A 153 2.59 17.79 -11.65
N LYS A 154 2.72 19.01 -12.20
CA LYS A 154 1.88 20.14 -11.77
C LYS A 154 0.41 19.82 -11.97
N ARG A 155 0.02 19.26 -13.11
CA ARG A 155 -1.36 18.91 -13.44
C ARG A 155 -1.92 17.81 -12.52
N PHE A 156 -1.15 16.75 -12.27
CA PHE A 156 -1.54 15.60 -11.48
C PHE A 156 -1.84 15.98 -10.03
N TYR A 157 -1.01 16.86 -9.45
CA TYR A 157 -1.16 17.28 -8.05
C TYR A 157 -1.92 18.60 -7.85
N LYS A 158 -2.30 19.32 -8.92
CA LYS A 158 -2.94 20.65 -8.84
C LYS A 158 -4.19 20.71 -7.95
N ASN A 159 -5.00 19.66 -8.01
CA ASN A 159 -6.32 19.63 -7.37
C ASN A 159 -6.31 18.97 -5.99
N ASN A 160 -5.16 18.53 -5.52
CA ASN A 160 -5.09 17.75 -4.30
C ASN A 160 -4.82 18.70 -3.12
N LEU A 161 -5.91 19.33 -2.65
CA LEU A 161 -5.91 20.37 -1.60
C LEU A 161 -5.33 19.90 -0.26
N GLU A 162 -5.26 18.59 -0.04
CA GLU A 162 -4.75 17.99 1.20
C GLU A 162 -3.21 17.89 1.23
N ILE A 163 -2.53 18.11 0.11
CA ILE A 163 -1.07 17.99 0.04
C ILE A 163 -0.42 19.24 0.61
N ILE A 164 0.06 19.14 1.86
CA ILE A 164 0.90 20.17 2.51
C ILE A 164 2.27 20.32 1.80
N SER A 165 2.69 19.28 1.09
CA SER A 165 3.97 19.21 0.37
C SER A 165 3.90 19.90 -1.01
N THR A 166 5.06 20.32 -1.53
CA THR A 166 5.11 20.76 -2.93
C THR A 166 4.79 19.58 -3.87
N PRO A 167 4.15 19.82 -5.04
CA PRO A 167 3.91 18.77 -6.05
C PRO A 167 5.15 17.94 -6.40
N LYS A 168 6.32 18.61 -6.42
CA LYS A 168 7.63 18.00 -6.65
C LYS A 168 8.02 17.00 -5.56
N ALA A 169 7.86 17.36 -4.29
CA ALA A 169 8.15 16.46 -3.17
C ALA A 169 7.18 15.27 -3.12
N GLN A 170 5.89 15.51 -3.42
CA GLN A 170 4.92 14.42 -3.49
C GLN A 170 5.24 13.46 -4.65
N PHE A 171 5.59 14.00 -5.82
CA PHE A 171 6.03 13.20 -6.96
C PHE A 171 7.20 12.27 -6.61
N GLU A 172 8.26 12.79 -5.98
CA GLU A 172 9.40 11.97 -5.58
C GLU A 172 9.01 10.86 -4.61
N LYS A 173 8.13 11.17 -3.64
CA LYS A 173 7.61 10.21 -2.68
C LYS A 173 6.81 9.10 -3.37
N ASP A 174 5.88 9.46 -4.25
CA ASP A 174 5.03 8.51 -4.97
C ASP A 174 5.87 7.61 -5.89
N LEU A 175 6.86 8.19 -6.56
CA LEU A 175 7.77 7.47 -7.44
C LEU A 175 8.60 6.44 -6.65
N GLU A 176 9.12 6.80 -5.47
CA GLU A 176 9.86 5.87 -4.62
C GLU A 176 8.97 4.80 -3.99
N GLU A 177 7.74 5.15 -3.58
CA GLU A 177 6.76 4.16 -3.12
C GLU A 177 6.48 3.12 -4.22
N GLU A 178 6.22 3.58 -5.44
CA GLU A 178 5.92 2.73 -6.59
C GLU A 178 7.09 1.78 -6.92
N LYS A 179 8.33 2.30 -6.93
CA LYS A 179 9.54 1.48 -7.07
C LYS A 179 9.63 0.39 -6.00
N ASN A 180 9.36 0.73 -4.74
CA ASN A 180 9.44 -0.20 -3.62
C ASN A 180 8.37 -1.30 -3.70
N ILE A 181 7.18 -0.97 -4.20
CA ILE A 181 6.12 -1.94 -4.48
C ILE A 181 6.54 -2.91 -5.58
N LEU A 182 7.05 -2.41 -6.71
CA LEU A 182 7.50 -3.25 -7.83
C LEU A 182 8.67 -4.16 -7.43
N LYS A 183 9.69 -3.62 -6.74
CA LYS A 183 10.80 -4.41 -6.18
C LYS A 183 10.30 -5.49 -5.24
N SER A 184 9.39 -5.14 -4.32
CA SER A 184 8.80 -6.09 -3.37
C SER A 184 8.02 -7.20 -4.07
N PHE A 185 7.29 -6.88 -5.13
CA PHE A 185 6.53 -7.84 -5.93
C PHE A 185 7.46 -8.82 -6.67
N ILE A 186 8.49 -8.31 -7.36
CA ILE A 186 9.50 -9.12 -8.05
C ILE A 186 10.23 -10.04 -7.05
N ASN A 187 10.67 -9.49 -5.92
CA ASN A 187 11.35 -10.26 -4.88
C ASN A 187 10.45 -11.34 -4.27
N LEU A 188 9.17 -11.02 -4.04
CA LEU A 188 8.19 -11.98 -3.53
C LEU A 188 8.05 -13.16 -4.49
N HIS A 189 7.86 -12.89 -5.78
CA HIS A 189 7.75 -13.93 -6.79
C HIS A 189 9.02 -14.79 -6.87
N ASN A 190 10.21 -14.18 -6.85
CA ASN A 190 11.48 -14.92 -6.86
C ASN A 190 11.63 -15.81 -5.63
N ASN A 191 11.22 -15.33 -4.45
CA ASN A 191 11.18 -16.14 -3.23
C ASN A 191 10.19 -17.30 -3.36
N LEU A 192 8.97 -17.06 -3.87
CA LEU A 192 7.98 -18.11 -4.09
C LEU A 192 8.47 -19.19 -5.08
N LYS A 193 9.17 -18.79 -6.16
CA LYS A 193 9.82 -19.71 -7.09
C LYS A 193 10.95 -20.50 -6.42
N LYS A 194 11.81 -19.83 -5.66
CA LYS A 194 12.91 -20.46 -4.89
C LYS A 194 12.40 -21.55 -3.95
N TYR A 195 11.28 -21.29 -3.26
CA TYR A 195 10.64 -22.25 -2.36
C TYR A 195 9.68 -23.23 -3.07
N ARG A 196 9.58 -23.18 -4.41
CA ARG A 196 8.70 -24.03 -5.23
C ARG A 196 7.22 -23.97 -4.84
N VAL A 197 6.76 -22.84 -4.29
CA VAL A 197 5.36 -22.60 -3.90
C VAL A 197 4.67 -21.55 -4.76
N ALA A 198 5.33 -21.06 -5.82
CA ALA A 198 4.75 -20.08 -6.74
C ALA A 198 3.42 -20.54 -7.35
N PHE A 199 3.24 -21.84 -7.59
CA PHE A 199 2.02 -22.41 -8.16
C PHE A 199 0.77 -22.22 -7.28
N LEU A 200 0.93 -21.90 -5.99
CA LEU A 200 -0.18 -21.62 -5.08
C LEU A 200 -0.72 -20.20 -5.23
N PHE A 201 -0.04 -19.33 -5.97
CA PHE A 201 -0.38 -17.91 -6.10
C PHE A 201 -0.68 -17.58 -7.57
N PRO A 202 -1.65 -16.69 -7.85
CA PRO A 202 -2.06 -16.33 -9.20
C PRO A 202 -1.10 -15.28 -9.82
N ILE A 203 0.20 -15.56 -9.85
CA ILE A 203 1.22 -14.70 -10.47
C ILE A 203 1.60 -15.28 -11.82
N LYS A 204 1.40 -14.51 -12.89
CA LYS A 204 1.82 -14.91 -14.24
C LYS A 204 3.21 -14.36 -14.56
N ASP A 205 3.98 -15.08 -15.38
CA ASP A 205 5.34 -14.64 -15.76
C ASP A 205 5.32 -13.32 -16.55
N GLU A 206 4.26 -13.06 -17.34
CA GLU A 206 4.08 -11.79 -18.06
C GLU A 206 3.93 -10.61 -17.11
N GLN A 207 3.27 -10.79 -15.97
CA GLN A 207 3.12 -9.74 -14.95
C GLN A 207 4.48 -9.38 -14.33
N ILE A 208 5.37 -10.35 -14.18
CA ILE A 208 6.72 -10.13 -13.65
C ILE A 208 7.60 -9.40 -14.66
N LYS A 209 7.53 -9.77 -15.95
CA LYS A 209 8.21 -9.02 -17.02
C LYS A 209 7.73 -7.58 -17.08
N SER A 210 6.41 -7.37 -17.07
CA SER A 210 5.81 -6.03 -17.04
C SER A 210 6.24 -5.23 -15.80
N ALA A 211 6.31 -5.86 -14.62
CA ALA A 211 6.81 -5.22 -13.41
C ALA A 211 8.27 -4.76 -13.52
N GLN A 212 9.13 -5.55 -14.19
CA GLN A 212 10.53 -5.20 -14.43
C GLN A 212 10.65 -4.02 -15.38
N GLU A 213 9.95 -4.04 -16.52
CA GLU A 213 9.92 -2.93 -17.48
C GLU A 213 9.45 -1.62 -16.82
N LYS A 214 8.35 -1.68 -16.07
CA LYS A 214 7.82 -0.55 -15.29
C LYS A 214 8.84 -0.03 -14.28
N LEU A 215 9.57 -0.92 -13.62
CA LEU A 215 10.60 -0.54 -12.66
C LEU A 215 11.77 0.20 -13.34
N TYR A 216 12.24 -0.29 -14.49
CA TYR A 216 13.28 0.39 -15.27
C TYR A 216 12.82 1.75 -15.79
N LYS A 217 11.57 1.85 -16.24
CA LYS A 217 10.95 3.12 -16.62
C LYS A 217 10.90 4.12 -15.46
N LEU A 218 10.53 3.69 -14.26
CA LEU A 218 10.58 4.54 -13.06
C LEU A 218 12.02 4.98 -12.70
N PHE A 219 13.03 4.13 -12.92
CA PHE A 219 14.42 4.52 -12.74
C PHE A 219 14.83 5.60 -13.74
N PHE A 220 14.44 5.47 -15.01
CA PHE A 220 14.66 6.47 -16.05
C PHE A 220 14.00 7.80 -15.68
N ILE A 221 12.70 7.82 -15.38
CA ILE A 221 11.94 9.03 -14.99
C ILE A 221 12.61 9.72 -13.80
N SER A 222 13.01 8.94 -12.79
CA SER A 222 13.70 9.47 -11.62
C SER A 222 15.08 10.06 -11.94
N GLY A 223 15.81 9.44 -12.87
CA GLY A 223 17.09 9.93 -13.36
C GLY A 223 16.92 11.24 -14.12
N LEU A 224 15.98 11.29 -15.06
CA LEU A 224 15.63 12.49 -15.85
C LEU A 224 15.29 13.67 -14.92
N TYR A 225 14.43 13.42 -13.93
CA TYR A 225 14.04 14.44 -12.98
C TYR A 225 15.20 14.91 -12.09
N LYS A 226 16.07 14.01 -11.62
CA LYS A 226 17.23 14.35 -10.78
C LYS A 226 18.35 15.08 -11.54
N GLU A 227 18.55 14.74 -12.80
CA GLU A 227 19.54 15.40 -13.67
C GLU A 227 19.18 16.88 -13.87
N HIS A 228 17.89 17.15 -14.06
CA HIS A 228 17.42 18.52 -14.21
C HIS A 228 17.10 19.21 -12.90
N ALA A 229 16.80 18.48 -11.82
CA ALA A 229 16.58 19.05 -10.50
C ALA A 229 17.76 19.99 -10.24
N PRO A 230 17.55 21.31 -10.40
CA PRO A 230 18.65 22.26 -10.40
C PRO A 230 19.42 22.02 -9.11
N LYS A 231 20.75 22.09 -9.18
CA LYS A 231 21.65 22.02 -8.03
C LYS A 231 21.38 23.21 -7.07
N TYR A 232 20.16 23.32 -6.55
CA TYR A 232 19.72 24.28 -5.56
C TYR A 232 20.14 23.86 -4.16
N THR A 233 20.92 22.78 -4.04
CA THR A 233 21.76 22.58 -2.87
C THR A 233 22.85 23.64 -2.83
N LEU A 234 22.49 24.73 -2.16
CA LEU A 234 23.33 25.50 -1.25
C LEU A 234 24.22 26.60 -1.86
N LYS A 235 23.61 27.57 -2.55
CA LYS A 235 23.93 28.97 -2.19
C LYS A 235 23.09 29.36 -0.98
N ARG A 236 23.25 28.63 0.13
CA ARG A 236 22.93 29.18 1.45
C ARG A 236 24.08 30.14 1.72
N SER A 237 24.06 31.32 1.12
CA SER A 237 24.77 32.46 1.68
C SER A 237 24.09 32.74 3.00
N VAL A 238 24.45 31.97 4.02
CA VAL A 238 24.37 32.46 5.39
C VAL A 238 25.34 33.64 5.35
N SER A 239 24.82 34.81 5.01
CA SER A 239 25.42 36.07 5.44
C SER A 239 25.32 36.02 6.95
N ILE A 240 26.27 35.31 7.57
CA ILE A 240 26.62 35.52 8.96
C ILE A 240 27.05 36.98 8.96
N LYS A 241 26.11 37.88 9.25
CA LYS A 241 26.49 39.20 9.75
C LYS A 241 27.29 38.88 10.99
N SER A 242 28.62 38.91 10.86
CA SER A 242 29.50 38.86 12.02
C SER A 242 28.96 39.90 13.00
N PRO A 243 28.59 39.52 14.24
CA PRO A 243 28.21 40.52 15.21
C PRO A 243 29.41 41.45 15.38
N THR A 244 29.25 42.70 14.95
CA THR A 244 30.21 43.77 15.25
C THR A 244 30.16 43.96 16.76
N ILE A 245 31.08 43.32 17.47
CA ILE A 245 31.30 43.58 18.89
C ILE A 245 31.97 44.94 18.97
N SER A 246 31.18 46.00 19.19
CA SER A 246 31.72 47.29 19.58
C SER A 246 32.20 47.19 21.03
N LEU A 247 33.51 47.03 21.22
CA LEU A 247 34.19 47.18 22.51
C LEU A 247 34.09 48.66 22.93
N HIS A 248 33.13 48.97 23.81
CA HIS A 248 33.20 50.20 24.60
C HIS A 248 34.21 49.98 25.74
N LEU A 249 35.42 50.49 25.54
CA LEU A 249 36.36 50.75 26.63
C LEU A 249 35.82 51.94 27.45
N ARG A 250 35.59 51.70 28.75
CA ARG A 250 35.46 52.71 29.79
C ARG A 250 36.56 52.51 30.81
#